data_AF-A0A0F8WZC7-F1
#
_entry.id   AF-A0A0F8WZC7-F1
#
_cell.length_a   1.000
_cell.length_b   1.000
_cell.length_c   1.000
_cell.angle_alpha   90.00
_cell.angle_beta   90.00
_cell.angle_gamma   90.00
#
_symmetry.space_group_name_H-M   'P 1'
#
loop_
_entity.id
_entity.type
_entity.pdbx_description
1 polymer ?
#
loop_
_entity_poly.entity_id
_entity_poly.type
_entity_poly.pdbx_seq_one_letter_code
_entity_poly.pdbx_strand_id
1 'polypeptide(L)'
;EQELADMNQTPVPLDRIFPAIELLKSILSAKPPKFLAKAREDSDNDMAMTWQIILSYIWEISKGNRRSREAIHDYAVTGLGYFYGYIDRKKDFGRGEVMFTCVSPFRVYVSPDTSDRLQEDASGKILSTIVSGEQLIKMFPDFSKLASGEEFEEDIFLDRVDSFDNDSDYPPSQLQNTAEIVTPDMAEKIDPLLRNYQILERFVPIEVMFYRVLDTKSQKEFIFDGLEMEQFIGENSLALEQGLFEFVEVPQDRWKKVISVGQVFLGEEIIDSELCPLIPLPNIWTGTAFPKSDVSKVRGIQRILNHIVRWVISHLQSSSGLKLLVPMGSESPAPPPPAPPEVTVAVPEVRDVTNQAEFNGTTE
;
A
#
# COMPACT_ATOMS: atom_id res chain seq x y z
N GLU A 1 -17.15 -23.23 -3.57
CA GLU A 1 -16.31 -23.61 -4.72
C GLU A 1 -15.94 -25.10 -4.68
N GLN A 2 -15.61 -25.68 -3.51
CA GLN A 2 -15.37 -27.12 -3.35
C GLN A 2 -16.55 -27.99 -3.80
N GLU A 3 -17.79 -27.70 -3.38
CA GLU A 3 -19.00 -28.39 -3.89
C GLU A 3 -19.21 -28.26 -5.41
N LEU A 4 -18.50 -27.35 -6.08
CA LEU A 4 -18.68 -27.04 -7.52
C LEU A 4 -17.65 -27.76 -8.39
N ALA A 5 -16.45 -27.94 -7.85
CA ALA A 5 -15.44 -28.84 -8.41
C ALA A 5 -15.95 -30.28 -8.40
N ASP A 6 -16.66 -30.68 -7.33
CA ASP A 6 -17.33 -31.98 -7.23
C ASP A 6 -18.42 -32.17 -8.30
N MET A 7 -18.99 -31.08 -8.82
CA MET A 7 -19.99 -31.09 -9.89
C MET A 7 -19.41 -30.92 -11.30
N ASN A 8 -18.08 -30.92 -11.48
CA ASN A 8 -17.41 -30.71 -12.78
C ASN A 8 -17.88 -29.42 -13.50
N GLN A 9 -18.21 -28.36 -12.77
CA GLN A 9 -18.59 -27.07 -13.36
C GLN A 9 -17.42 -26.09 -13.31
N THR A 10 -17.05 -25.51 -14.44
CA THR A 10 -16.03 -24.44 -14.48
C THR A 10 -16.63 -23.15 -13.94
N PRO A 11 -16.12 -22.58 -12.83
CA PRO A 11 -16.52 -21.25 -12.41
C PRO A 11 -15.92 -20.25 -13.39
N VAL A 12 -16.76 -19.63 -14.23
CA VAL A 12 -16.36 -18.47 -15.03
C VAL A 12 -16.83 -17.22 -14.28
N PRO A 13 -15.96 -16.55 -13.51
CA PRO A 13 -16.33 -15.31 -12.83
C PRO A 13 -16.47 -14.18 -13.87
N LEU A 14 -17.57 -13.43 -13.81
CA LEU A 14 -17.77 -12.25 -14.64
C LEU A 14 -17.52 -10.99 -13.80
N ASP A 15 -16.28 -10.53 -13.71
CA ASP A 15 -15.97 -9.34 -12.94
C ASP A 15 -16.42 -8.04 -13.64
N ARG A 16 -17.29 -7.27 -12.97
CA ARG A 16 -17.71 -5.92 -13.39
C ARG A 16 -17.20 -4.83 -12.45
N ILE A 17 -16.66 -5.20 -11.30
CA ILE A 17 -16.20 -4.29 -10.27
C ILE A 17 -14.83 -3.72 -10.65
N PHE A 18 -13.88 -4.58 -11.06
CA PHE A 18 -12.54 -4.12 -11.41
C PHE A 18 -12.51 -3.07 -12.53
N PRO A 19 -13.23 -3.23 -13.66
CA PRO A 19 -13.31 -2.18 -14.69
C PRO A 19 -13.91 -0.87 -14.18
N ALA A 20 -14.87 -0.93 -13.24
CA ALA A 20 -15.47 0.26 -12.64
C ALA A 20 -14.49 1.00 -11.72
N ILE A 21 -13.67 0.26 -10.96
CA ILE A 21 -12.61 0.84 -10.11
C ILE A 21 -11.53 1.51 -10.97
N GLU A 22 -11.06 0.85 -12.03
CA GLU A 22 -10.08 1.44 -12.94
C GLU A 22 -10.63 2.69 -13.64
N LEU A 23 -11.93 2.69 -14.00
CA LEU A 23 -12.59 3.90 -14.52
C LEU A 23 -12.60 5.03 -13.47
N LEU A 24 -13.01 4.76 -12.23
CA LEU A 24 -13.00 5.75 -11.15
C LEU A 24 -11.59 6.33 -10.92
N LYS A 25 -10.60 5.45 -10.83
CA LYS A 25 -9.18 5.80 -10.70
C LYS A 25 -8.70 6.65 -11.89
N SER A 26 -9.12 6.32 -13.11
CA SER A 26 -8.78 7.10 -14.31
C SER A 26 -9.38 8.51 -14.25
N ILE A 27 -10.64 8.66 -13.80
CA ILE A 27 -11.34 9.94 -13.69
C ILE A 27 -10.69 10.80 -12.62
N LEU A 28 -10.45 10.24 -11.43
CA LEU A 28 -9.86 10.97 -10.31
C LEU A 28 -8.39 11.33 -10.52
N SER A 29 -7.65 10.51 -11.27
CA SER A 29 -6.22 10.74 -11.55
C SER A 29 -5.95 11.31 -12.94
N ALA A 30 -6.99 11.79 -13.64
CA ALA A 30 -6.87 12.38 -14.97
C ALA A 30 -6.04 13.67 -14.96
N LYS A 31 -6.14 14.44 -13.87
CA LYS A 31 -5.35 15.65 -13.67
C LYS A 31 -4.58 15.53 -12.35
N PRO A 32 -3.27 15.87 -12.34
CA PRO A 32 -2.54 15.96 -11.09
C PRO A 32 -3.18 17.04 -10.21
N PRO A 33 -3.24 16.84 -8.89
CA PRO A 33 -3.74 17.85 -7.98
C PRO A 33 -2.81 19.07 -8.02
N LYS A 34 -3.41 20.26 -7.90
CA LYS A 34 -2.69 21.51 -7.72
C LYS A 34 -2.95 22.00 -6.32
N PHE A 35 -1.89 22.28 -5.60
CA PHE A 35 -1.98 22.94 -4.30
C PHE A 35 -2.27 24.41 -4.52
N LEU A 36 -3.17 24.95 -3.72
CA LEU A 36 -3.49 26.37 -3.69
C LEU A 36 -3.44 26.79 -2.23
N ALA A 37 -2.41 27.55 -1.86
CA ALA A 37 -2.37 28.25 -0.60
C ALA A 37 -3.00 29.63 -0.82
N LYS A 38 -3.96 30.01 0.01
CA LYS A 38 -4.59 31.32 -0.03
C LYS A 38 -4.15 32.11 1.19
N ALA A 39 -3.64 33.30 0.96
CA ALA A 39 -3.26 34.21 2.03
C ALA A 39 -4.50 34.60 2.86
N ARG A 40 -4.33 34.66 4.18
CA ARG A 40 -5.38 35.12 5.09
C ARG A 40 -5.52 36.64 5.03
N GLU A 41 -4.38 37.32 4.90
CA GLU A 41 -4.24 38.78 4.80
C GLU A 41 -3.39 39.16 3.59
N ASP A 42 -3.47 40.42 3.15
CA ASP A 42 -2.76 40.91 1.95
C ASP A 42 -1.23 40.97 2.14
N SER A 43 -0.75 41.03 3.39
CA SER A 43 0.67 40.93 3.73
C SER A 43 1.26 39.55 3.45
N ASP A 44 0.44 38.50 3.41
CA ASP A 44 0.90 37.11 3.41
C ASP A 44 0.89 36.50 2.01
N ASN A 45 0.65 37.30 0.97
CA ASN A 45 0.57 36.84 -0.41
C ASN A 45 1.86 36.15 -0.87
N ASP A 46 3.03 36.72 -0.53
CA ASP A 46 4.33 36.15 -0.89
C ASP A 46 4.60 34.83 -0.15
N MET A 47 4.17 34.75 1.12
CA MET A 47 4.28 33.53 1.91
C MET A 47 3.38 32.43 1.35
N ALA A 48 2.14 32.75 0.99
CA ALA A 48 1.21 31.81 0.36
C ALA A 48 1.77 31.28 -0.97
N MET A 49 2.34 32.15 -1.81
CA MET A 49 3.00 31.74 -3.05
C MET A 49 4.19 30.80 -2.78
N THR A 50 5.01 31.11 -1.78
CA THR A 50 6.14 30.26 -1.37
C THR A 50 5.67 28.87 -0.93
N TRP A 51 4.64 28.79 -0.08
CA TRP A 51 4.04 27.52 0.36
C TRP A 51 3.49 26.70 -0.80
N GLN A 52 2.87 27.34 -1.78
CA GLN A 52 2.36 26.66 -2.97
C GLN A 52 3.49 26.00 -3.78
N ILE A 53 4.63 26.68 -3.91
CA ILE A 53 5.81 26.14 -4.59
C ILE A 53 6.40 24.97 -3.80
N ILE A 54 6.55 25.11 -2.47
CA ILE A 54 7.06 24.04 -1.60
C ILE A 54 6.18 22.79 -1.66
N LEU A 55 4.86 22.93 -1.58
CA LEU A 55 3.95 21.77 -1.66
C LEU A 55 4.00 21.09 -3.04
N SER A 56 4.13 21.88 -4.10
CA SER A 56 4.31 21.35 -5.46
C SER A 56 5.62 20.58 -5.58
N TYR A 57 6.69 21.09 -4.97
CA TYR A 57 8.00 20.44 -4.92
C TYR A 57 7.94 19.10 -4.15
N ILE A 58 7.35 19.09 -2.95
CA ILE A 58 7.16 17.87 -2.13
C ILE A 58 6.37 16.81 -2.91
N TRP A 59 5.33 17.22 -3.64
CA TRP A 59 4.52 16.34 -4.47
C TRP A 59 5.32 15.67 -5.59
N GLU A 60 6.16 16.42 -6.27
CA GLU A 60 7.01 15.89 -7.36
C GLU A 60 8.08 14.93 -6.82
N ILE A 61 8.79 15.31 -5.75
CA ILE A 61 9.83 14.47 -5.12
C ILE A 61 9.25 13.13 -4.64
N SER A 62 8.06 13.18 -4.05
CA SER A 62 7.38 12.01 -3.47
C SER A 62 6.71 11.12 -4.51
N LYS A 63 6.81 11.47 -5.81
CA LYS A 63 6.07 10.82 -6.91
C LYS A 63 4.56 10.77 -6.62
N GLY A 64 3.99 11.89 -6.19
CA GLY A 64 2.63 12.00 -5.66
C GLY A 64 1.54 11.48 -6.59
N ASN A 65 1.68 11.61 -7.91
CA ASN A 65 0.72 11.07 -8.88
C ASN A 65 0.58 9.53 -8.80
N ARG A 66 1.67 8.83 -8.48
CA ARG A 66 1.63 7.37 -8.29
C ARG A 66 1.01 7.02 -6.94
N ARG A 67 1.50 7.66 -5.88
CA ARG A 67 1.02 7.43 -4.50
C ARG A 67 -0.46 7.72 -4.34
N SER A 68 -0.96 8.76 -4.98
CA SER A 68 -2.39 9.10 -4.99
C SER A 68 -3.22 8.08 -5.75
N ARG A 69 -2.76 7.54 -6.89
CA ARG A 69 -3.46 6.45 -7.60
C ARG A 69 -3.54 5.18 -6.76
N GLU A 70 -2.48 4.86 -6.04
CA GLU A 70 -2.43 3.73 -5.10
C GLU A 70 -3.42 3.98 -3.94
N ALA A 71 -3.41 5.17 -3.32
CA ALA A 71 -4.34 5.51 -2.25
C ALA A 71 -5.83 5.55 -2.70
N ILE A 72 -6.11 6.03 -3.92
CA ILE A 72 -7.46 6.03 -4.51
C ILE A 72 -7.95 4.61 -4.77
N HIS A 73 -7.04 3.71 -5.18
CA HIS A 73 -7.39 2.30 -5.35
C HIS A 73 -7.82 1.69 -4.02
N ASP A 74 -7.04 1.92 -2.95
CA ASP A 74 -7.36 1.40 -1.61
C ASP A 74 -8.63 2.01 -1.04
N TYR A 75 -8.84 3.31 -1.26
CA TYR A 75 -10.08 4.04 -0.99
C TYR A 75 -11.31 3.38 -1.64
N ALA A 76 -11.18 2.93 -2.89
CA ALA A 76 -12.29 2.32 -3.62
C ALA A 76 -12.56 0.88 -3.15
N VAL A 77 -11.50 0.09 -2.92
CA VAL A 77 -11.60 -1.33 -2.57
C VAL A 77 -11.96 -1.53 -1.10
N THR A 78 -11.15 -0.98 -0.21
CA THR A 78 -11.26 -1.19 1.25
C THR A 78 -12.12 -0.13 1.93
N GLY A 79 -12.28 1.05 1.29
CA GLY A 79 -13.07 2.17 1.82
C GLY A 79 -12.20 3.22 2.50
N LEU A 80 -10.91 2.96 2.62
CA LEU A 80 -9.93 3.79 3.30
C LEU A 80 -8.64 3.77 2.48
N GLY A 81 -7.95 4.89 2.40
CA GLY A 81 -6.54 4.97 1.99
C GLY A 81 -5.76 5.68 3.08
N TYR A 82 -4.44 5.53 3.12
CA TYR A 82 -3.59 6.32 4.02
C TYR A 82 -2.44 6.97 3.26
N PHE A 83 -2.14 8.20 3.65
CA PHE A 83 -0.85 8.83 3.39
C PHE A 83 -0.04 8.87 4.67
N TYR A 84 1.25 8.59 4.54
CA TYR A 84 2.23 8.68 5.60
C TYR A 84 3.29 9.71 5.23
N GLY A 85 3.28 10.83 5.93
CA GLY A 85 4.32 11.85 5.84
C GLY A 85 5.50 11.50 6.74
N TYR A 86 6.73 11.61 6.22
CA TYR A 86 7.93 11.35 6.99
C TYR A 86 9.09 12.24 6.51
N ILE A 87 10.06 12.42 7.39
CA ILE A 87 11.30 13.15 7.11
C ILE A 87 12.38 12.11 6.81
N ASP A 88 12.97 12.17 5.63
CA ASP A 88 14.11 11.34 5.27
C ASP A 88 15.40 12.14 5.45
N ARG A 89 16.10 11.93 6.57
CA ARG A 89 17.34 12.64 6.90
C ARG A 89 18.51 12.33 5.95
N LYS A 90 18.45 11.22 5.19
CA LYS A 90 19.55 10.79 4.30
C LYS A 90 19.44 11.39 2.89
N LYS A 91 18.29 11.95 2.54
CA LYS A 91 18.05 12.53 1.23
C LYS A 91 18.77 13.88 1.06
N ASP A 92 18.91 14.31 -0.19
CA ASP A 92 19.66 15.50 -0.60
C ASP A 92 21.07 15.59 0.03
N PHE A 93 21.87 14.53 -0.16
CA PHE A 93 23.22 14.42 0.40
C PHE A 93 23.30 14.66 1.93
N GLY A 94 22.25 14.27 2.67
CA GLY A 94 22.18 14.40 4.12
C GLY A 94 21.61 15.73 4.62
N ARG A 95 21.08 16.59 3.75
CA ARG A 95 20.31 17.78 4.16
C ARG A 95 18.90 17.44 4.61
N GLY A 96 18.40 16.29 4.18
CA GLY A 96 17.09 15.77 4.51
C GLY A 96 15.97 16.40 3.68
N GLU A 97 14.91 15.62 3.47
CA GLU A 97 13.74 16.06 2.69
C GLU A 97 12.45 15.58 3.36
N VAL A 98 11.39 16.37 3.23
CA VAL A 98 10.04 15.98 3.65
C VAL A 98 9.36 15.24 2.49
N MET A 99 8.88 14.04 2.76
CA MET A 99 8.23 13.21 1.75
C MET A 99 6.95 12.59 2.30
N PHE A 100 6.13 12.07 1.40
CA PHE A 100 5.03 11.21 1.78
C PHE A 100 4.96 9.95 0.93
N THR A 101 4.41 8.90 1.53
CA THR A 101 4.13 7.62 0.86
C THR A 101 2.67 7.23 1.10
N CYS A 102 2.16 6.31 0.30
CA CYS A 102 0.88 5.67 0.58
C CYS A 102 1.13 4.38 1.38
N VAL A 103 0.25 4.12 2.33
CA VAL A 103 0.31 2.92 3.18
C VAL A 103 -0.97 2.13 3.02
N SER A 104 -0.84 0.80 2.97
CA SER A 104 -1.99 -0.10 2.92
C SER A 104 -2.85 0.07 4.19
N PRO A 105 -4.18 0.21 4.06
CA PRO A 105 -5.08 0.31 5.20
C PRO A 105 -5.02 -0.88 6.15
N PHE A 106 -4.67 -2.07 5.67
CA PHE A 106 -4.56 -3.28 6.50
C PHE A 106 -3.38 -3.24 7.48
N ARG A 107 -2.42 -2.35 7.25
CA ARG A 107 -1.24 -2.16 8.10
C ARG A 107 -1.47 -1.16 9.23
N VAL A 108 -2.51 -0.35 9.13
CA VAL A 108 -2.77 0.73 10.08
C VAL A 108 -3.91 0.34 11.00
N TYR A 109 -3.60 0.26 12.29
CA TYR A 109 -4.57 0.05 13.35
C TYR A 109 -4.84 1.38 14.04
N VAL A 110 -6.10 1.78 14.06
CA VAL A 110 -6.56 2.99 14.74
C VAL A 110 -7.36 2.57 15.96
N SER A 111 -7.29 3.37 17.02
CA SER A 111 -8.09 3.13 18.20
C SER A 111 -9.60 3.12 17.84
N PRO A 112 -10.39 2.17 18.38
CA PRO A 112 -11.78 1.98 17.96
C PRO A 112 -12.74 3.05 18.49
N ASP A 113 -12.28 3.89 19.42
CA ASP A 113 -12.98 5.04 20.01
C ASP A 113 -13.04 6.25 19.08
N THR A 114 -12.20 6.28 18.03
CA THR A 114 -12.11 7.38 17.06
C THR A 114 -13.41 7.52 16.26
N SER A 115 -13.96 8.73 16.31
CA SER A 115 -15.23 9.13 15.70
C SER A 115 -15.07 10.26 14.67
N ASP A 116 -13.91 10.88 14.61
CA ASP A 116 -13.60 11.88 13.59
C ASP A 116 -13.20 11.24 12.26
N ARG A 117 -13.59 11.90 11.16
CA ARG A 117 -13.32 11.45 9.80
C ARG A 117 -11.82 11.43 9.48
N LEU A 118 -11.07 12.43 9.93
CA LEU A 118 -9.62 12.52 9.73
C LEU A 118 -8.84 11.79 10.82
N GLN A 119 -9.55 11.19 11.79
CA GLN A 119 -8.99 10.47 12.92
C GLN A 119 -8.03 11.36 13.72
N GLU A 120 -8.40 12.64 13.90
CA GLU A 120 -7.66 13.60 14.73
C GLU A 120 -7.90 13.33 16.23
N ASP A 121 -9.05 12.75 16.59
CA ASP A 121 -9.42 12.37 17.96
C ASP A 121 -8.83 11.02 18.41
N ALA A 122 -7.97 10.39 17.60
CA ALA A 122 -7.43 9.07 17.91
C ALA A 122 -6.45 9.11 19.09
N SER A 123 -6.72 8.31 20.13
CA SER A 123 -5.80 8.15 21.27
C SER A 123 -4.47 7.52 20.85
N GLY A 124 -4.45 6.77 19.75
CA GLY A 124 -3.23 6.25 19.17
C GLY A 124 -3.46 5.56 17.84
N LYS A 125 -2.41 5.56 17.01
CA LYS A 125 -2.39 4.83 15.73
C LYS A 125 -1.18 3.90 15.72
N ILE A 126 -1.32 2.71 15.18
CA ILE A 126 -0.22 1.73 15.08
C ILE A 126 -0.02 1.39 13.60
N LEU A 127 1.20 1.54 13.12
CA LEU A 127 1.62 1.10 11.81
C LEU A 127 2.41 -0.21 11.95
N SER A 128 1.88 -1.28 11.38
CA SER A 128 2.56 -2.56 11.23
C SER A 128 3.35 -2.59 9.93
N THR A 129 4.60 -3.03 10.00
CA THR A 129 5.45 -3.26 8.83
C THR A 129 6.13 -4.61 8.97
N ILE A 130 5.84 -5.53 8.05
CA ILE A 130 6.55 -6.79 7.94
C ILE A 130 7.84 -6.54 7.15
N VAL A 131 8.98 -6.92 7.73
CA VAL A 131 10.31 -6.82 7.11
C VAL A 131 11.09 -8.11 7.31
N SER A 132 12.05 -8.39 6.44
CA SER A 132 12.99 -9.49 6.66
C SER A 132 14.05 -9.11 7.71
N GLY A 133 14.68 -10.11 8.32
CA GLY A 133 15.77 -9.90 9.29
C GLY A 133 16.90 -9.02 8.73
N GLU A 134 17.32 -9.26 7.48
CA GLU A 134 18.31 -8.39 6.83
C GLU A 134 17.88 -6.93 6.70
N GLN A 135 16.59 -6.68 6.40
CA GLN A 135 16.07 -5.34 6.27
C GLN A 135 16.01 -4.64 7.62
N LEU A 136 15.66 -5.38 8.69
CA LEU A 136 15.65 -4.87 10.05
C LEU A 136 17.03 -4.34 10.45
N ILE A 137 18.08 -5.14 10.23
CA ILE A 137 19.47 -4.76 10.54
C ILE A 137 19.90 -3.52 9.73
N LYS A 138 19.53 -3.46 8.44
CA LYS A 138 19.83 -2.30 7.58
C LYS A 138 19.13 -1.01 8.05
N MET A 139 17.91 -1.11 8.59
CA MET A 139 17.15 0.04 9.07
C MET A 139 17.65 0.56 10.41
N PHE A 140 17.99 -0.35 11.33
CA PHE A 140 18.46 -0.01 12.67
C PHE A 140 19.86 -0.60 12.90
N PRO A 141 20.92 0.01 12.32
CA PRO A 141 22.28 -0.50 12.47
C PRO A 141 22.82 -0.33 13.90
N ASP A 142 22.26 0.58 14.70
CA ASP A 142 22.64 0.73 16.10
C ASP A 142 22.03 -0.37 16.98
N PHE A 143 21.05 -1.11 16.45
CA PHE A 143 20.43 -2.23 17.14
C PHE A 143 21.35 -3.45 17.26
N SER A 144 22.20 -3.68 16.26
CA SER A 144 23.22 -4.75 16.35
C SER A 144 24.24 -4.48 17.46
N LYS A 145 24.38 -3.21 17.91
CA LYS A 145 25.32 -2.81 18.96
C LYS A 145 24.71 -2.79 20.36
N LEU A 146 23.38 -2.68 20.48
CA LEU A 146 22.67 -2.43 21.74
C LEU A 146 22.38 -3.69 22.55
N ALA A 147 22.43 -4.88 21.93
CA ALA A 147 22.02 -6.12 22.58
C ALA A 147 22.98 -6.60 23.69
N SER A 148 24.26 -6.18 23.72
CA SER A 148 25.19 -6.29 24.87
C SER A 148 26.53 -5.66 24.50
N GLY A 149 27.19 -5.02 25.46
CA GLY A 149 28.46 -4.32 25.29
C GLY A 149 29.71 -5.18 24.98
N GLU A 150 29.56 -6.31 24.29
CA GLU A 150 30.66 -7.12 23.74
C GLU A 150 30.28 -7.63 22.33
N GLU A 151 31.28 -7.88 21.49
CA GLU A 151 31.17 -8.24 20.06
C GLU A 151 30.07 -9.29 19.83
N PHE A 152 28.95 -8.86 19.22
CA PHE A 152 27.77 -9.69 19.04
C PHE A 152 27.85 -10.50 17.74
N GLU A 153 27.58 -11.80 17.84
CA GLU A 153 27.19 -12.66 16.72
C GLU A 153 25.72 -12.34 16.35
N GLU A 154 25.48 -11.92 15.10
CA GLU A 154 24.20 -11.42 14.57
C GLU A 154 23.02 -12.40 14.79
N ASP A 155 23.30 -13.70 14.97
CA ASP A 155 22.33 -14.78 15.08
C ASP A 155 21.60 -14.83 16.45
N ILE A 156 22.25 -14.40 17.55
CA ILE A 156 21.74 -14.63 18.92
C ILE A 156 20.52 -13.74 19.25
N PHE A 157 20.40 -12.57 18.63
CA PHE A 157 19.29 -11.65 18.89
C PHE A 157 18.04 -12.01 18.08
N LEU A 158 18.21 -12.38 16.81
CA LEU A 158 17.11 -12.81 15.95
C LEU A 158 16.41 -14.06 16.51
N ASP A 159 17.13 -14.91 17.23
CA ASP A 159 16.55 -16.05 17.95
C ASP A 159 15.78 -15.67 19.23
N ARG A 160 15.98 -14.47 19.78
CA ARG A 160 15.24 -13.96 20.96
C ARG A 160 13.98 -13.19 20.60
N VAL A 161 13.89 -12.70 19.37
CA VAL A 161 12.73 -11.98 18.87
C VAL A 161 11.81 -12.97 18.18
N ASP A 162 10.53 -12.97 18.56
CA ASP A 162 9.55 -13.84 17.92
C ASP A 162 9.45 -13.52 16.43
N SER A 163 9.65 -14.55 15.59
CA SER A 163 9.41 -14.46 14.15
C SER A 163 7.92 -14.33 13.87
N PHE A 164 7.59 -13.61 12.81
CA PHE A 164 6.21 -13.45 12.37
C PHE A 164 5.92 -14.45 11.26
N ASP A 165 5.05 -15.42 11.54
CA ASP A 165 4.76 -16.54 10.64
C ASP A 165 3.95 -16.15 9.39
N ASN A 166 3.33 -14.95 9.36
CA ASN A 166 2.57 -14.50 8.21
C ASN A 166 3.45 -13.76 7.20
N ASP A 167 3.40 -14.22 5.95
CA ASP A 167 4.12 -13.59 4.83
C ASP A 167 3.42 -12.34 4.26
N SER A 168 2.19 -12.03 4.69
CA SER A 168 1.39 -10.97 4.08
C SER A 168 0.62 -10.14 5.10
N ASP A 169 0.58 -8.82 4.84
CA ASP A 169 -0.30 -7.87 5.53
C ASP A 169 -1.78 -8.03 5.15
N TYR A 170 -2.09 -8.78 4.08
CA TYR A 170 -3.46 -9.05 3.68
C TYR A 170 -3.98 -10.29 4.45
N PRO A 171 -5.23 -10.27 4.96
CA PRO A 171 -5.76 -11.43 5.66
C PRO A 171 -5.69 -12.68 4.76
N PRO A 172 -5.16 -13.81 5.26
CA PRO A 172 -4.99 -15.00 4.47
C PRO A 172 -6.34 -15.47 3.92
N SER A 173 -6.34 -15.99 2.70
CA SER A 173 -7.55 -16.60 2.17
C SER A 173 -7.85 -17.88 2.95
N GLN A 174 -9.13 -18.13 3.25
CA GLN A 174 -9.58 -19.37 3.91
C GLN A 174 -9.30 -20.65 3.08
N LEU A 175 -8.74 -20.50 1.87
CA LEU A 175 -8.46 -21.55 0.89
C LEU A 175 -6.95 -21.68 0.61
N GLN A 176 -6.08 -21.34 1.58
CA GLN A 176 -4.67 -21.69 1.46
C GLN A 176 -4.49 -23.17 1.80
N ASN A 177 -3.87 -23.91 0.87
CA ASN A 177 -3.29 -25.21 1.19
C ASN A 177 -2.13 -24.98 2.15
N THR A 178 -2.37 -25.12 3.46
CA THR A 178 -1.39 -25.00 4.55
C THR A 178 -0.43 -26.19 4.66
N ALA A 179 -0.16 -26.87 3.54
CA ALA A 179 0.86 -27.91 3.51
C ALA A 179 2.20 -27.27 3.17
N GLU A 180 2.79 -26.57 4.13
CA GLU A 180 4.24 -26.38 4.11
C GLU A 180 4.88 -27.74 4.38
N ILE A 181 5.22 -28.46 3.30
CA ILE A 181 6.03 -29.67 3.40
C ILE A 181 7.47 -29.22 3.67
N VAL A 182 7.76 -28.85 4.91
CA VAL A 182 9.13 -28.65 5.36
C VAL A 182 9.70 -30.05 5.62
N THR A 183 10.65 -30.48 4.79
CA THR A 183 11.40 -31.70 5.08
C THR A 183 12.19 -31.50 6.38
N PRO A 184 12.40 -32.54 7.21
CA PRO A 184 13.09 -32.42 8.50
C PRO A 184 14.46 -31.72 8.37
N ASP A 185 15.17 -31.97 7.27
CA ASP A 185 16.48 -31.38 6.97
C ASP A 185 16.45 -29.87 6.70
N MET A 186 15.29 -29.31 6.31
CA MET A 186 15.11 -27.87 6.07
C MET A 186 14.68 -27.12 7.34
N ALA A 187 13.98 -27.77 8.26
CA ALA A 187 13.48 -27.14 9.50
C ALA A 187 14.63 -26.71 10.44
N GLU A 188 15.73 -27.47 10.49
CA GLU A 188 16.91 -27.13 11.32
C GLU A 188 17.81 -26.04 10.70
N LYS A 189 17.55 -25.60 9.45
CA LYS A 189 18.43 -24.69 8.69
C LYS A 189 17.72 -23.49 8.07
N ILE A 190 16.62 -23.00 8.65
CA ILE A 190 16.06 -21.72 8.22
C ILE A 190 16.88 -20.62 8.87
N ASP A 191 17.75 -19.99 8.10
CA ASP A 191 18.57 -18.85 8.52
C ASP A 191 17.68 -17.77 9.16
N PRO A 192 17.98 -17.28 10.38
CA PRO A 192 17.19 -16.27 11.07
C PRO A 192 17.01 -14.97 10.28
N LEU A 193 17.95 -14.68 9.36
CA LEU A 193 17.95 -13.55 8.45
C LEU A 193 16.84 -13.60 7.39
N LEU A 194 16.42 -14.82 7.01
CA LEU A 194 15.33 -15.06 6.06
C LEU A 194 13.95 -15.03 6.71
N ARG A 195 13.87 -15.03 8.05
CA ARG A 195 12.60 -14.93 8.78
C ARG A 195 12.03 -13.52 8.65
N ASN A 196 10.70 -13.46 8.68
CA ASN A 196 9.94 -12.22 8.70
C ASN A 196 9.77 -11.73 10.14
N TYR A 197 9.91 -10.43 10.35
CA TYR A 197 9.71 -9.75 11.62
C TYR A 197 8.69 -8.63 11.44
N GLN A 198 7.87 -8.40 12.47
CA GLN A 198 6.87 -7.36 12.48
C GLN A 198 7.37 -6.16 13.30
N ILE A 199 7.58 -5.03 12.64
CA ILE A 199 7.84 -3.73 13.28
C ILE A 199 6.50 -3.06 13.56
N LEU A 200 6.31 -2.64 14.80
CA LEU A 200 5.17 -1.85 15.23
C LEU A 200 5.62 -0.43 15.58
N GLU A 201 5.20 0.52 14.77
CA GLU A 201 5.35 1.95 15.05
C GLU A 201 4.06 2.48 15.67
N ARG A 202 4.10 2.84 16.96
CA ARG A 202 2.94 3.41 17.67
C ARG A 202 3.06 4.91 17.74
N PHE A 203 2.04 5.61 17.27
CA PHE A 203 1.88 7.05 17.34
C PHE A 203 0.93 7.38 18.48
N VAL A 204 1.40 8.16 19.46
CA VAL A 204 0.64 8.56 20.65
C VAL A 204 0.71 10.08 20.80
N PRO A 205 -0.40 10.79 21.03
CA PRO A 205 -0.38 12.22 21.30
C PRO A 205 0.24 12.49 22.68
N ILE A 206 1.11 13.50 22.77
CA ILE A 206 1.81 13.93 23.98
C ILE A 206 1.85 15.45 24.02
N GLU A 207 1.62 16.02 25.21
CA GLU A 207 1.84 17.44 25.48
C GLU A 207 3.33 17.69 25.75
N VAL A 208 3.97 18.51 24.92
CA VAL A 208 5.37 18.94 25.07
C VAL A 208 5.39 20.41 25.47
N MET A 209 6.24 20.75 26.44
CA MET A 209 6.37 22.12 26.95
C MET A 209 7.42 22.89 26.16
N PHE A 210 7.00 23.94 25.45
CA PHE A 210 7.89 24.89 24.80
C PHE A 210 8.07 26.14 25.66
N TYR A 211 9.23 26.77 25.56
CA TYR A 211 9.54 28.01 26.27
C TYR A 211 9.59 29.17 25.27
N ARG A 212 8.68 30.12 25.42
CA ARG A 212 8.75 31.40 24.70
C ARG A 212 9.61 32.36 25.52
N VAL A 213 10.70 32.81 24.91
CA VAL A 213 11.67 33.73 25.51
C VAL A 213 11.57 35.08 24.84
N LEU A 214 11.29 36.11 25.64
CA LEU A 214 11.25 37.49 25.20
C LEU A 214 12.53 38.20 25.62
N ASP A 215 13.25 38.75 24.64
CA ASP A 215 14.34 39.68 24.93
C ASP A 215 13.78 41.08 25.20
N THR A 216 13.93 41.56 26.42
CA THR A 216 13.44 42.87 26.85
C THR A 216 14.07 44.02 26.05
N LYS A 217 15.31 43.85 25.58
CA LYS A 217 16.05 44.89 24.82
C LYS A 217 15.73 44.87 23.34
N SER A 218 15.74 43.71 22.71
CA SER A 218 15.51 43.59 21.26
C SER A 218 14.03 43.48 20.88
N GLN A 219 13.13 43.21 21.85
CA GLN A 219 11.72 42.87 21.60
C GLN A 219 11.56 41.73 20.57
N LYS A 220 12.56 40.85 20.50
CA LYS A 220 12.52 39.65 19.66
C LYS A 220 12.07 38.47 20.51
N GLU A 221 11.28 37.63 19.88
CA GLU A 221 10.72 36.44 20.51
C GLU A 221 11.44 35.22 19.95
N PHE A 222 11.86 34.34 20.85
CA PHE A 222 12.42 33.04 20.50
C PHE A 222 11.55 31.96 21.13
N ILE A 223 11.39 30.85 20.41
CA ILE A 223 10.70 29.66 20.91
C ILE A 223 11.76 28.58 21.00
N PHE A 224 11.93 28.01 22.19
CA PHE A 224 12.89 26.95 22.46
C PHE A 224 12.16 25.70 22.91
N ASP A 225 12.66 24.55 22.46
CA ASP A 225 12.34 23.27 23.05
C ASP A 225 13.07 23.08 24.40
N GLY A 226 12.69 22.09 25.20
CA GLY A 226 13.28 21.85 26.52
C GLY A 226 14.80 21.67 26.48
N LEU A 227 15.33 20.93 25.48
CA LEU A 227 16.77 20.72 25.32
C LEU A 227 17.50 22.00 24.86
N GLU A 228 16.89 22.78 23.97
CA GLU A 228 17.46 24.04 23.50
C GLU A 228 17.49 25.09 24.62
N MET A 229 16.47 25.05 25.50
CA MET A 229 16.41 25.92 26.67
C MET A 229 17.57 25.63 27.64
N GLU A 230 17.91 24.36 27.88
CA GLU A 230 19.07 24.01 28.71
C GLU A 230 20.39 24.53 28.13
N GLN A 231 20.57 24.41 26.81
CA GLN A 231 21.74 24.96 26.11
C GLN A 231 21.78 26.47 26.21
N PHE A 232 20.65 27.14 26.00
CA PHE A 232 20.52 28.59 26.11
C PHE A 232 20.82 29.11 27.52
N ILE A 233 20.34 28.42 28.56
CA ILE A 233 20.65 28.74 29.97
C ILE A 233 22.15 28.59 30.23
N GLY A 234 22.77 27.52 29.71
CA GLY A 234 24.19 27.27 29.84
C GLY A 234 25.04 28.40 29.24
N GLU A 235 24.69 28.86 28.04
CA GLU A 235 25.42 29.91 27.33
C GLU A 235 25.18 31.31 27.92
N ASN A 236 23.96 31.61 28.39
CA ASN A 236 23.54 32.98 28.76
C ASN A 236 23.26 33.19 30.26
N SER A 237 23.85 32.37 31.13
CA SER A 237 23.70 32.45 32.60
C SER A 237 23.84 33.86 33.20
N LEU A 238 24.82 34.66 32.75
CA LEU A 238 25.05 36.02 33.24
C LEU A 238 23.96 37.02 32.82
N ALA A 239 23.33 36.82 31.65
CA ALA A 239 22.28 37.70 31.14
C ALA A 239 20.91 37.38 31.76
N LEU A 240 20.72 36.12 32.16
CA LEU A 240 19.59 35.65 32.96
C LEU A 240 19.55 36.30 34.34
N GLU A 241 20.69 36.32 35.05
CA GLU A 241 20.79 36.96 36.37
C GLU A 241 20.49 38.48 36.33
N GLN A 242 20.71 39.10 35.18
CA GLN A 242 20.39 40.52 34.95
C GLN A 242 18.92 40.77 34.60
N GLY A 243 18.09 39.72 34.53
CA GLY A 243 16.64 39.83 34.24
C GLY A 243 16.33 40.34 32.84
N LEU A 244 17.20 40.05 31.87
CA LEU A 244 17.04 40.53 30.48
C LEU A 244 16.01 39.72 29.68
N PHE A 245 15.73 38.49 30.12
CA PHE A 245 14.85 37.54 29.45
C PHE A 245 13.64 37.20 30.31
N GLU A 246 12.46 37.21 29.70
CA GLU A 246 11.22 36.74 30.29
C GLU A 246 10.83 35.39 29.67
N PHE A 247 10.44 34.42 30.50
CA PHE A 247 10.10 33.06 30.10
C PHE A 247 8.60 32.82 30.28
N VAL A 248 7.95 32.32 29.23
CA VAL A 248 6.57 31.86 29.27
C VAL A 248 6.53 30.41 28.79
N GLU A 249 6.03 29.52 29.64
CA GLU A 249 5.78 28.12 29.29
C GLU A 249 4.51 28.02 28.43
N VAL A 250 4.62 27.38 27.28
CA VAL A 250 3.54 27.16 26.33
C VAL A 250 3.43 25.65 26.06
N PRO A 251 2.41 24.96 26.60
CA PRO A 251 2.14 23.58 26.22
C PRO A 251 1.71 23.52 24.75
N GLN A 252 2.28 22.57 24.00
CA GLN A 252 1.89 22.27 22.63
C GLN A 252 1.66 20.76 22.46
N ASP A 253 0.62 20.41 21.71
CA ASP A 253 0.33 19.02 21.37
C ASP A 253 1.28 18.53 20.28
N ARG A 254 1.94 17.41 20.53
CA ARG A 254 2.85 16.74 19.61
C ARG A 254 2.53 15.26 19.53
N TRP A 255 3.10 14.58 18.55
CA TRP A 255 2.99 13.12 18.43
C TRP A 255 4.32 12.46 18.76
N LYS A 256 4.29 11.44 19.61
CA LYS A 256 5.43 10.57 19.88
C LYS A 256 5.30 9.29 19.08
N LYS A 257 6.37 8.93 18.38
CA LYS A 257 6.54 7.66 17.67
C LYS A 257 7.38 6.71 18.53
N VAL A 258 6.78 5.59 18.90
CA VAL A 258 7.42 4.50 19.65
C VAL A 258 7.61 3.33 18.70
N ILE A 259 8.83 2.88 18.48
CA ILE A 259 9.15 1.78 17.57
C ILE A 259 9.47 0.53 18.41
N SER A 260 8.82 -0.58 18.09
CA SER A 260 9.00 -1.86 18.79
C SER A 260 8.98 -3.04 17.81
N VAL A 261 9.69 -4.10 18.15
CA VAL A 261 9.71 -5.38 17.41
C VAL A 261 9.54 -6.50 18.41
N GLY A 262 8.46 -7.27 18.29
CA GLY A 262 8.10 -8.28 19.30
C GLY A 262 8.02 -7.65 20.70
N GLN A 263 8.83 -8.18 21.63
CA GLN A 263 8.95 -7.67 22.99
C GLN A 263 10.00 -6.56 23.15
N VAL A 264 10.81 -6.29 22.12
CA VAL A 264 11.96 -5.39 22.21
C VAL A 264 11.58 -3.98 21.77
N PHE A 265 11.89 -3.02 22.61
CA PHE A 265 11.74 -1.60 22.33
C PHE A 265 12.94 -1.10 21.52
N LEU A 266 12.70 -0.52 20.33
CA LEU A 266 13.78 -0.05 19.46
C LEU A 266 14.19 1.40 19.74
N GLY A 267 13.21 2.28 19.93
CA GLY A 267 13.48 3.70 20.05
C GLY A 267 12.22 4.55 20.07
N GLU A 268 12.43 5.80 20.45
CA GLU A 268 11.40 6.83 20.56
C GLU A 268 11.84 8.08 19.81
N GLU A 269 10.91 8.64 19.05
CA GLU A 269 11.09 9.90 18.33
C GLU A 269 9.87 10.80 18.57
N ILE A 270 10.11 12.04 18.97
CA ILE A 270 9.06 13.06 19.04
C ILE A 270 8.96 13.70 17.66
N ILE A 271 7.74 13.80 17.14
CA ILE A 271 7.47 14.38 15.83
C ILE A 271 7.06 15.84 16.02
N ASP A 272 7.71 16.72 15.27
CA ASP A 272 7.49 18.18 15.29
C ASP A 272 6.20 18.62 14.60
N SER A 273 5.16 17.78 14.56
CA SER A 273 3.85 18.10 13.99
C SER A 273 2.74 17.93 15.02
N GLU A 274 1.79 18.86 15.02
CA GLU A 274 0.56 18.78 15.83
C GLU A 274 -0.37 17.68 15.32
N LEU A 275 -0.38 17.48 14.00
CA LEU A 275 -1.16 16.43 13.34
C LEU A 275 -0.36 15.13 13.24
N CYS A 276 -1.07 14.00 13.33
CA CYS A 276 -0.48 12.69 13.13
C CYS A 276 0.02 12.57 11.67
N PRO A 277 1.24 12.06 11.42
CA PRO A 277 1.77 11.86 10.07
C PRO A 277 0.98 10.86 9.23
N LEU A 278 0.14 10.02 9.85
CA LEU A 278 -0.77 9.09 9.19
C LEU A 278 -2.13 9.76 8.96
N ILE A 279 -2.35 10.17 7.70
CA ILE A 279 -3.55 10.87 7.27
C ILE A 279 -4.46 9.91 6.50
N PRO A 280 -5.70 9.66 6.97
CA PRO A 280 -6.66 8.82 6.29
C PRO A 280 -7.33 9.54 5.11
N LEU A 281 -7.66 8.76 4.09
CA LEU A 281 -8.57 9.10 2.99
C LEU A 281 -9.80 8.20 3.09
N PRO A 282 -10.83 8.59 3.85
CA PRO A 282 -12.03 7.79 4.02
C PRO A 282 -13.04 8.01 2.87
N ASN A 283 -13.65 6.93 2.42
CA ASN A 283 -14.71 6.90 1.40
C ASN A 283 -16.08 7.19 1.98
N ILE A 284 -16.83 6.15 2.37
CA ILE A 284 -18.14 6.32 3.00
C ILE A 284 -17.95 6.31 4.51
N TRP A 285 -17.93 7.50 5.11
CA TRP A 285 -17.83 7.67 6.54
C TRP A 285 -19.05 7.09 7.27
N THR A 286 -18.82 6.30 8.32
CA THR A 286 -19.87 5.61 9.09
C THR A 286 -19.97 6.06 10.54
N GLY A 287 -19.22 7.08 10.96
CA GLY A 287 -19.13 7.50 12.37
C GLY A 287 -18.20 6.62 13.21
N THR A 288 -17.33 5.86 12.55
CA THR A 288 -16.35 4.95 13.16
C THR A 288 -15.05 5.06 12.37
N ALA A 289 -13.90 4.88 13.03
CA ALA A 289 -12.56 4.88 12.43
C ALA A 289 -12.42 4.09 11.11
N PHE A 290 -13.27 3.06 10.92
CA PHE A 290 -13.29 2.17 9.76
C PHE A 290 -14.46 2.50 8.81
N PRO A 291 -14.25 3.32 7.75
CA PRO A 291 -15.27 3.63 6.76
C PRO A 291 -15.61 2.43 5.86
N LYS A 292 -16.72 2.53 5.13
CA LYS A 292 -17.14 1.51 4.15
C LYS A 292 -16.67 1.85 2.74
N SER A 293 -16.45 0.80 1.94
CA SER A 293 -16.09 0.91 0.53
C SER A 293 -17.29 0.84 -0.40
N ASP A 294 -17.12 1.33 -1.63
CA ASP A 294 -18.10 1.18 -2.70
C ASP A 294 -18.23 -0.30 -3.12
N VAL A 295 -17.12 -1.03 -3.13
CA VAL A 295 -17.08 -2.46 -3.45
C VAL A 295 -17.90 -3.27 -2.45
N SER A 296 -17.86 -2.90 -1.16
CA SER A 296 -18.63 -3.58 -0.11
C SER A 296 -20.14 -3.55 -0.38
N LYS A 297 -20.65 -2.44 -0.95
CA LYS A 297 -22.06 -2.31 -1.34
C LYS A 297 -22.42 -3.18 -2.55
N VAL A 298 -21.54 -3.30 -3.54
CA VAL A 298 -21.81 -4.00 -4.81
C VAL A 298 -21.47 -5.49 -4.74
N ARG A 299 -20.68 -5.94 -3.76
CA ARG A 299 -20.24 -7.33 -3.59
C ARG A 299 -21.40 -8.34 -3.60
N GLY A 300 -22.54 -8.00 -3.00
CA GLY A 300 -23.73 -8.86 -2.98
C GLY A 300 -24.29 -9.11 -4.39
N ILE A 301 -24.46 -8.05 -5.18
CA ILE A 301 -24.97 -8.11 -6.55
C ILE A 301 -23.99 -8.88 -7.45
N GLN A 302 -22.68 -8.66 -7.29
CA GLN A 302 -21.66 -9.36 -8.06
C GLN A 302 -21.69 -10.89 -7.84
N ARG A 303 -21.94 -11.34 -6.61
CA ARG A 303 -22.12 -12.78 -6.31
C ARG A 303 -23.34 -13.36 -7.02
N ILE A 304 -24.45 -12.62 -7.01
CA ILE A 304 -25.69 -13.03 -7.71
C ILE A 304 -25.43 -13.12 -9.22
N LEU A 305 -24.76 -12.14 -9.81
CA LEU A 305 -24.40 -12.13 -11.22
C LEU A 305 -23.55 -13.36 -11.59
N ASN A 306 -22.50 -13.65 -10.81
CA ASN A 306 -21.67 -14.84 -11.02
C ASN A 306 -22.51 -16.13 -10.92
N HIS A 307 -23.48 -16.18 -10.02
CA HIS A 307 -24.38 -17.32 -9.87
C HIS A 307 -25.29 -17.51 -11.09
N ILE A 308 -25.86 -16.43 -11.62
CA ILE A 308 -26.72 -16.46 -12.82
C ILE A 308 -25.93 -16.91 -14.05
N VAL A 309 -24.76 -16.31 -14.29
CA VAL A 309 -23.89 -16.68 -15.42
C VAL A 309 -23.53 -18.15 -15.36
N ARG A 310 -23.20 -18.65 -14.16
CA ARG A 310 -22.95 -20.07 -13.92
C ARG A 310 -24.15 -20.94 -14.28
N TRP A 311 -25.36 -20.57 -13.85
CA TRP A 311 -26.57 -21.32 -14.18
C TRP A 311 -26.84 -21.36 -15.69
N VAL A 312 -26.63 -20.25 -16.39
CA VAL A 312 -26.77 -20.19 -17.84
C VAL A 312 -25.77 -21.13 -18.53
N ILE A 313 -24.50 -21.10 -18.12
CA ILE A 313 -23.47 -22.01 -18.68
C ILE A 313 -23.82 -23.47 -18.40
N SER A 314 -24.24 -23.79 -17.18
CA SER A 314 -24.68 -25.16 -16.82
C SER A 314 -25.87 -25.60 -17.66
N HIS A 315 -26.85 -24.73 -17.89
CA HIS A 315 -28.00 -25.03 -18.74
C HIS A 315 -27.58 -25.26 -20.20
N LEU A 316 -26.70 -24.41 -20.74
CA LEU A 316 -26.17 -24.54 -22.11
C LEU A 316 -25.39 -25.85 -22.29
N GLN A 317 -24.52 -26.21 -21.34
CA GLN A 317 -23.81 -27.48 -21.35
C GLN A 317 -24.77 -28.66 -21.32
N SER A 318 -25.77 -28.65 -20.43
CA SER A 318 -26.78 -29.72 -20.37
C SER A 318 -27.63 -29.82 -21.65
N SER A 319 -27.87 -28.69 -22.32
CA SER A 319 -28.72 -28.62 -23.52
C SER A 319 -27.97 -28.90 -24.83
N SER A 320 -26.64 -28.77 -24.84
CA SER A 320 -25.79 -28.98 -26.03
C SER A 320 -25.74 -30.43 -26.56
N GLY A 321 -26.46 -31.35 -25.93
CA GLY A 321 -26.61 -32.75 -26.35
C GLY A 321 -28.00 -33.09 -26.87
N LEU A 322 -28.57 -32.31 -27.79
CA LEU A 322 -29.83 -32.64 -28.46
C LEU A 322 -29.64 -33.89 -29.35
N LYS A 323 -29.84 -35.07 -28.76
CA LYS A 323 -29.89 -36.34 -29.49
C LYS A 323 -31.30 -36.52 -30.02
N LEU A 324 -31.44 -36.71 -31.33
CA LEU A 324 -32.68 -37.15 -31.94
C LEU A 324 -32.99 -38.56 -31.42
N LEU A 325 -34.00 -38.68 -30.56
CA LEU A 325 -34.51 -39.97 -30.09
C LEU A 325 -35.41 -40.54 -31.19
N VAL A 326 -34.82 -41.30 -32.11
CA VAL A 326 -35.59 -42.12 -33.04
C VAL A 326 -36.08 -43.36 -32.29
N PRO A 327 -37.39 -43.63 -32.20
CA PRO A 327 -37.87 -44.88 -31.63
C PRO A 327 -37.32 -46.03 -32.47
N MET A 328 -36.49 -46.89 -31.89
CA MET A 328 -36.04 -48.14 -32.52
C MET A 328 -37.21 -49.14 -32.51
N GLY A 329 -38.19 -48.90 -33.36
CA GLY A 329 -39.29 -49.79 -33.67
C GLY A 329 -39.41 -49.86 -35.19
N SER A 330 -38.99 -51.00 -35.75
CA SER A 330 -39.16 -51.41 -37.15
C SER A 330 -38.69 -50.41 -38.22
N GLU A 331 -37.38 -50.34 -38.46
CA GLU A 331 -36.78 -50.40 -39.81
C GLU A 331 -35.25 -50.32 -39.69
N SER A 332 -34.58 -51.33 -40.25
CA SER A 332 -33.13 -51.35 -40.45
C SER A 332 -32.73 -50.13 -41.28
N PRO A 333 -31.69 -49.35 -40.92
CA PRO A 333 -31.22 -48.26 -41.76
C PRO A 333 -30.83 -48.82 -43.13
N ALA A 334 -31.47 -48.35 -44.19
CA ALA A 334 -31.14 -48.73 -45.56
C ALA A 334 -29.66 -48.37 -45.82
N PRO A 335 -28.89 -49.25 -46.50
CA PRO A 335 -27.51 -48.93 -46.86
C PRO A 335 -27.48 -47.68 -47.77
N PRO A 336 -26.47 -46.80 -47.63
CA PRO A 336 -26.38 -45.60 -48.43
C PRO A 336 -26.32 -45.95 -49.93
N PRO A 337 -26.93 -45.13 -50.81
CA PRO A 337 -26.91 -45.39 -52.25
C PRO A 337 -25.48 -45.37 -52.79
N PRO A 338 -25.13 -46.22 -53.78
CA PRO A 338 -23.80 -46.23 -54.38
C PRO A 338 -23.52 -44.86 -55.04
N ALA A 339 -22.31 -44.36 -54.82
CA ALA A 339 -21.85 -43.08 -55.36
C ALA A 339 -21.95 -43.06 -56.90
N PRO A 340 -22.34 -41.92 -57.52
CA PRO A 340 -22.32 -41.79 -58.97
C PRO A 340 -20.87 -41.89 -59.49
N PRO A 341 -20.64 -42.44 -60.69
CA PRO A 341 -19.29 -42.60 -61.24
C PRO A 341 -18.63 -41.23 -61.43
N GLU A 342 -17.37 -41.12 -60.99
CA GLU A 342 -16.51 -39.95 -61.20
C GLU A 342 -16.40 -39.65 -62.70
N VAL A 343 -16.94 -38.51 -63.12
CA VAL A 343 -16.61 -37.91 -64.42
C VAL A 343 -15.24 -37.27 -64.26
N THR A 344 -14.21 -37.94 -64.79
CA THR A 344 -12.87 -37.37 -64.95
C THR A 344 -12.94 -36.18 -65.92
N VAL A 345 -13.06 -34.98 -65.37
CA VAL A 345 -12.79 -33.74 -66.10
C VAL A 345 -11.27 -33.63 -66.22
N ALA A 346 -10.77 -33.75 -67.44
CA ALA A 346 -9.35 -33.55 -67.75
C ALA A 346 -8.94 -32.11 -67.37
N VAL A 347 -8.08 -31.99 -66.37
CA VAL A 347 -7.34 -30.75 -66.06
C VAL A 347 -6.17 -30.65 -67.05
N PRO A 348 -6.00 -29.54 -67.79
CA PRO A 348 -4.82 -29.38 -68.63
C PRO A 348 -3.56 -29.19 -67.78
N GLU A 349 -2.51 -29.95 -68.11
CA GLU A 349 -1.18 -29.90 -67.49
C GLU A 349 -0.57 -28.49 -67.53
N VAL A 350 -0.29 -27.92 -66.36
CA VAL A 350 0.63 -26.79 -66.23
C VAL A 350 2.04 -27.37 -66.13
N ARG A 351 2.88 -27.09 -67.14
CA ARG A 351 4.28 -27.50 -67.18
C ARG A 351 5.10 -26.70 -66.19
N ASP A 352 5.71 -27.38 -65.23
CA ASP A 352 6.82 -26.85 -64.43
C ASP A 352 8.05 -26.66 -65.31
N VAL A 353 8.60 -25.44 -65.32
CA VAL A 353 9.94 -25.15 -65.82
C VAL A 353 10.74 -24.60 -64.66
N THR A 354 11.57 -25.46 -64.07
CA THR A 354 12.63 -25.06 -63.14
C THR A 354 13.87 -24.56 -63.88
N ASN A 355 14.38 -23.43 -63.37
CA ASN A 355 15.78 -22.98 -63.27
C ASN A 355 16.44 -22.13 -64.37
N GLN A 356 17.26 -21.20 -63.83
CA GLN A 356 18.30 -20.32 -64.39
C GLN A 356 17.83 -18.87 -64.63
N ALA A 357 18.47 -17.79 -64.18
CA ALA A 357 19.82 -17.60 -63.66
C ALA A 357 19.91 -16.29 -62.82
N GLU A 358 21.00 -16.20 -62.08
CA GLU A 358 21.68 -15.04 -61.47
C GLU A 358 21.35 -13.65 -62.03
N PHE A 359 21.24 -12.64 -61.16
CA PHE A 359 21.71 -11.29 -61.50
C PHE A 359 22.21 -10.52 -60.26
N ASN A 360 23.52 -10.33 -60.23
CA ASN A 360 24.24 -9.36 -59.41
C ASN A 360 24.01 -7.93 -59.93
N GLY A 361 24.11 -6.95 -59.04
CA GLY A 361 24.86 -5.72 -59.35
C GLY A 361 24.06 -4.44 -59.67
N THR A 362 24.14 -3.52 -58.70
CA THR A 362 24.51 -2.09 -58.83
C THR A 362 23.59 -1.06 -59.52
N THR A 363 23.32 -0.02 -58.73
CA THR A 363 23.25 1.44 -59.01
C THR A 363 22.20 1.95 -59.98
N GLU A 364 21.27 2.76 -59.45
CA GLU A 364 21.34 4.23 -59.49
C GLU A 364 20.78 4.82 -58.18
#